data_AF-A0A6G7Y260-F1
#
_entry.id   AF-A0A6G7Y260-F1
#
_cell.length_a   1.000
_cell.length_b   1.000
_cell.length_c   1.000
_cell.angle_alpha   90.00
_cell.angle_beta   90.00
_cell.angle_gamma   90.00
#
_symmetry.space_group_name_H-M   'P 1'
#
loop_
_entity.id
_entity.type
_entity.pdbx_description
1 polymer ?
#
loop_
_entity_poly.entity_id
_entity_poly.type
_entity_poly.pdbx_seq_one_letter_code
_entity_poly.pdbx_strand_id
1 'polypeptide(L)'
;MKLYAKFLAMHLKVQLQNRMSFVLMTLGQAVMAFTGIAAVLILMNNNTEILGFSRAEVLVCGSVVMMAFSLAECFGRGFDIFPRLLGNGQFDRMLVRPCNILFQVFASTVDITRFGRVAVSLVVLIFAIQSVTITSYLLLLSMIASGMIVFICLFIIYGALSFFTTESLEFMNILTDGGREFGKVPFSFYGQHVLRFLTYVVPLACFQYYPSLFLLGKTTTIGYALYPLLSLIFMIPTYFIWIMGRRHYRSTGS
;
A
#
# COMPACT_ATOMS: atom_id res chain seq x y z
N MET A 1 8.24 20.05 -7.86
CA MET A 1 7.55 20.29 -6.57
C MET A 1 6.36 21.24 -6.67
N LYS A 2 6.50 22.49 -7.16
CA LYS A 2 5.37 23.46 -7.25
C LYS A 2 4.13 22.93 -8.01
N LEU A 3 4.33 22.12 -9.06
CA LEU A 3 3.24 21.56 -9.86
C LEU A 3 2.44 20.48 -9.12
N TYR A 4 3.12 19.56 -8.42
CA TYR A 4 2.46 18.53 -7.61
C TYR A 4 1.59 19.14 -6.50
N ALA A 5 2.11 20.15 -5.80
CA ALA A 5 1.37 20.85 -4.75
C ALA A 5 0.09 21.51 -5.31
N LYS A 6 0.14 22.07 -6.53
CA LYS A 6 -1.05 22.63 -7.20
C LYS A 6 -2.08 21.54 -7.54
N PHE A 7 -1.66 20.38 -8.04
CA PHE A 7 -2.56 19.25 -8.28
C PHE A 7 -3.19 18.73 -6.99
N LEU A 8 -2.39 18.57 -5.93
CA LEU A 8 -2.88 18.15 -4.63
C LEU A 8 -3.90 19.14 -4.06
N ALA A 9 -3.63 20.44 -4.14
CA ALA A 9 -4.57 21.48 -3.71
C ALA A 9 -5.86 21.49 -4.54
N MET A 10 -5.78 21.19 -5.84
CA MET A 10 -6.95 21.06 -6.71
C MET A 10 -7.81 19.86 -6.31
N HIS A 11 -7.22 18.68 -6.13
CA HIS A 11 -7.92 17.47 -5.69
C HIS A 11 -8.59 17.64 -4.34
N LEU A 12 -7.90 18.30 -3.40
CA LEU A 12 -8.47 18.64 -2.10
C LEU A 12 -9.70 19.55 -2.24
N LYS A 13 -9.64 20.58 -3.10
CA LYS A 13 -10.79 21.47 -3.34
C LYS A 13 -11.97 20.73 -3.96
N VAL A 14 -11.74 19.84 -4.91
CA VAL A 14 -12.79 19.02 -5.55
C VAL A 14 -13.48 18.13 -4.50
N GLN A 15 -12.71 17.47 -3.65
CA GLN A 15 -13.28 16.61 -2.60
C GLN A 15 -14.02 17.42 -1.53
N LEU A 16 -13.52 18.59 -1.15
CA LEU A 16 -14.17 19.47 -0.18
C LEU A 16 -15.37 20.24 -0.75
N GLN A 17 -15.63 20.18 -2.05
CA GLN A 17 -16.81 20.81 -2.66
C GLN A 17 -18.10 20.25 -2.07
N ASN A 18 -18.17 18.93 -1.87
CA ASN A 18 -19.23 18.28 -1.11
C ASN A 18 -18.69 17.78 0.23
N ARG A 19 -18.66 18.69 1.22
CA ARG A 19 -18.14 18.41 2.57
C ARG A 19 -18.83 17.22 3.24
N MET A 20 -20.14 17.06 3.05
CA MET A 20 -20.88 15.94 3.64
C MET A 20 -20.43 14.61 3.04
N SER A 21 -20.32 14.52 1.71
CA SER A 21 -19.81 13.33 1.04
C SER A 21 -18.37 13.02 1.48
N PHE A 22 -17.50 14.04 1.56
CA PHE A 22 -16.13 13.87 2.05
C PHE A 22 -16.08 13.29 3.48
N VAL A 23 -16.86 13.85 4.41
CA VAL A 23 -16.91 13.36 5.79
C VAL A 23 -17.44 11.93 5.84
N LEU A 24 -18.55 11.63 5.15
CA LEU A 24 -19.13 10.28 5.12
C LEU A 24 -18.17 9.25 4.53
N MET A 25 -17.48 9.57 3.42
CA MET A 25 -16.48 8.68 2.84
C MET A 25 -15.30 8.48 3.78
N THR A 26 -14.79 9.54 4.40
CA THR A 26 -13.66 9.46 5.33
C THR A 26 -14.00 8.63 6.57
N LEU A 27 -15.19 8.82 7.15
CA LEU A 27 -15.69 8.01 8.24
C LEU A 27 -15.91 6.56 7.83
N GLY A 28 -16.46 6.31 6.64
CA GLY A 28 -16.61 4.97 6.08
C GLY A 28 -15.26 4.25 5.97
N GLN A 29 -14.21 4.95 5.51
CA GLN A 29 -12.85 4.41 5.47
C GLN A 29 -12.30 4.09 6.86
N ALA A 30 -12.56 4.94 7.84
CA ALA A 30 -12.17 4.70 9.23
C ALA A 30 -12.90 3.48 9.82
N VAL A 31 -14.21 3.36 9.61
CA VAL A 31 -15.01 2.21 10.08
C VAL A 31 -14.50 0.91 9.45
N MET A 32 -14.28 0.87 8.14
CA MET A 32 -13.72 -0.31 7.46
C MET A 32 -12.32 -0.68 7.97
N ALA A 33 -11.49 0.32 8.31
CA ALA A 33 -10.19 0.08 8.92
C ALA A 33 -10.34 -0.57 10.29
N PHE A 34 -11.22 0.01 11.12
CA PHE A 34 -11.47 -0.42 12.47
C PHE A 34 -12.02 -1.85 12.52
N THR A 35 -13.03 -2.16 11.70
CA THR A 35 -13.60 -3.51 11.63
C THR A 35 -12.57 -4.54 11.21
N GLY A 36 -11.69 -4.18 10.26
CA GLY A 36 -10.60 -5.04 9.82
C GLY A 36 -9.62 -5.42 10.94
N ILE A 37 -9.30 -4.48 11.83
CA ILE A 37 -8.40 -4.71 12.98
C ILE A 37 -9.15 -5.41 14.13
N ALA A 38 -10.38 -5.00 14.40
CA ALA A 38 -11.23 -5.62 15.40
C ALA A 38 -11.44 -7.11 15.12
N ALA A 39 -11.60 -7.51 13.85
CA ALA A 39 -11.70 -8.91 13.45
C ALA A 39 -10.46 -9.72 13.87
N VAL A 40 -9.25 -9.17 13.71
CA VAL A 40 -8.00 -9.83 14.15
C VAL A 40 -7.96 -9.96 15.66
N LEU A 41 -8.35 -8.91 16.40
CA LEU A 41 -8.39 -8.96 17.86
C LEU A 41 -9.39 -10.00 18.39
N ILE A 42 -10.55 -10.11 17.75
CA ILE A 42 -11.56 -11.13 18.08
C ILE A 42 -11.00 -12.53 17.80
N LEU A 43 -10.35 -12.74 16.65
CA LEU A 43 -9.68 -14.00 16.33
C LEU A 43 -8.60 -14.38 17.36
N MET A 44 -7.90 -13.39 17.90
CA MET A 44 -6.91 -13.58 18.96
C MET A 44 -7.52 -13.68 20.36
N ASN A 45 -8.83 -13.52 20.56
CA ASN A 45 -9.38 -13.38 21.92
C ASN A 45 -9.14 -14.61 22.81
N ASN A 46 -9.09 -15.81 22.22
CA ASN A 46 -8.85 -17.05 22.96
C ASN A 46 -7.37 -17.46 22.99
N ASN A 47 -6.51 -16.83 22.18
CA ASN A 47 -5.09 -17.15 22.08
C ASN A 47 -4.26 -15.98 22.63
N THR A 48 -3.37 -16.24 23.57
CA THR A 48 -2.45 -15.20 24.08
C THR A 48 -1.38 -14.86 23.06
N GLU A 49 -0.96 -15.84 22.24
CA GLU A 49 0.07 -15.69 21.22
C GLU A 49 -0.29 -16.45 19.94
N ILE A 50 0.16 -15.93 18.79
CA ILE A 50 0.10 -16.59 17.49
C ILE A 50 1.53 -16.71 16.95
N LEU A 51 2.03 -17.94 16.80
CA LEU A 51 3.39 -18.23 16.30
C LEU A 51 4.48 -17.43 17.04
N GLY A 52 4.33 -17.27 18.35
CA GLY A 52 5.23 -16.50 19.20
C GLY A 52 5.08 -14.98 19.09
N PHE A 53 4.04 -14.47 18.43
CA PHE A 53 3.67 -13.05 18.45
C PHE A 53 2.53 -12.81 19.45
N SER A 54 2.72 -11.87 20.38
CA SER A 54 1.67 -11.38 21.26
C SER A 54 0.65 -10.54 20.49
N ARG A 55 -0.51 -10.28 21.10
CA ARG A 55 -1.56 -9.44 20.52
C ARG A 55 -1.06 -8.06 20.10
N ALA A 56 -0.25 -7.42 20.95
CA ALA A 56 0.29 -6.10 20.65
C ALA A 56 1.32 -6.15 19.50
N GLU A 57 2.14 -7.20 19.44
CA GLU A 57 3.09 -7.39 18.33
C GLU A 57 2.39 -7.63 16.99
N VAL A 58 1.28 -8.38 17.00
CA VAL A 58 0.42 -8.56 15.81
C VAL A 58 -0.20 -7.23 15.39
N LEU A 59 -0.67 -6.42 16.33
CA LEU A 59 -1.19 -5.08 16.02
C LEU A 59 -0.12 -4.15 15.44
N VAL A 60 1.13 -4.20 15.91
CA VAL A 60 2.24 -3.45 15.29
C VAL A 60 2.40 -3.90 13.83
N CYS A 61 2.47 -5.20 13.59
CA CYS A 61 2.58 -5.77 12.25
C CYS A 61 1.45 -5.31 11.32
N GLY A 62 0.20 -5.49 11.77
CA GLY A 62 -0.98 -5.15 10.98
C GLY A 62 -1.14 -3.67 10.72
N SER A 63 -0.90 -2.83 11.73
CA SER A 63 -1.00 -1.38 11.58
C SER A 63 0.08 -0.82 10.65
N VAL A 64 1.29 -1.39 10.62
CA VAL A 64 2.32 -1.02 9.62
C VAL A 64 1.83 -1.28 8.20
N VAL A 65 1.28 -2.48 7.91
CA VAL A 65 0.77 -2.80 6.57
C VAL A 65 -0.42 -1.93 6.22
N MET A 66 -1.37 -1.75 7.14
CA MET A 66 -2.54 -0.92 6.89
C MET A 66 -2.16 0.54 6.65
N MET A 67 -1.20 1.08 7.40
CA MET A 67 -0.69 2.43 7.19
C MET A 67 -0.01 2.54 5.82
N ALA A 68 0.89 1.61 5.49
CA ALA A 68 1.60 1.56 4.22
C ALA A 68 0.64 1.52 3.02
N PHE A 69 -0.36 0.62 3.07
CA PHE A 69 -1.39 0.50 2.03
C PHE A 69 -2.24 1.77 1.92
N SER A 70 -2.69 2.32 3.05
CA SER A 70 -3.54 3.52 3.06
C SER A 70 -2.83 4.73 2.47
N LEU A 71 -1.55 4.91 2.82
CA LEU A 71 -0.72 5.96 2.24
C LEU A 71 -0.48 5.72 0.74
N ALA A 72 -0.27 4.48 0.33
CA ALA A 72 -0.15 4.12 -1.07
C ALA A 72 -1.45 4.42 -1.84
N GLU A 73 -2.63 4.12 -1.28
CA GLU A 73 -3.92 4.48 -1.91
C GLU A 73 -4.13 6.01 -1.95
N CYS A 74 -3.72 6.76 -0.93
CA CYS A 74 -3.83 8.22 -0.93
C CYS A 74 -3.11 8.84 -2.13
N PHE A 75 -1.87 8.42 -2.38
CA PHE A 75 -0.97 9.07 -3.35
C PHE A 75 -0.85 8.34 -4.69
N GLY A 76 -0.99 7.02 -4.69
CA GLY A 76 -0.85 6.16 -5.87
C GLY A 76 -2.16 5.86 -6.60
N ARG A 77 -3.29 6.46 -6.19
CA ARG A 77 -4.63 6.15 -6.72
C ARG A 77 -4.72 6.23 -8.24
N GLY A 78 -3.97 7.13 -8.87
CA GLY A 78 -3.96 7.29 -10.32
C GLY A 78 -3.59 6.04 -11.10
N PHE A 79 -2.75 5.17 -10.52
CA PHE A 79 -2.41 3.88 -11.12
C PHE A 79 -3.45 2.80 -10.83
N ASP A 80 -4.08 2.85 -9.66
CA ASP A 80 -5.14 1.93 -9.27
C ASP A 80 -6.42 2.12 -10.11
N ILE A 81 -6.76 3.36 -10.47
CA ILE A 81 -7.88 3.63 -11.40
C ILE A 81 -7.46 3.69 -12.86
N PHE A 82 -6.22 3.34 -13.18
CA PHE A 82 -5.65 3.49 -14.52
C PHE A 82 -6.42 2.76 -15.63
N PRO A 83 -6.95 1.53 -15.45
CA PRO A 83 -7.78 0.89 -16.47
C PRO A 83 -8.96 1.78 -16.92
N ARG A 84 -9.56 2.53 -15.99
CA ARG A 84 -10.64 3.47 -16.28
C ARG A 84 -10.14 4.71 -17.03
N LEU A 85 -8.94 5.21 -16.71
CA LEU A 85 -8.32 6.32 -17.44
C LEU A 85 -8.03 5.93 -18.90
N LEU A 86 -7.61 4.69 -19.11
CA LEU A 86 -7.33 4.12 -20.42
C LEU A 86 -8.63 3.95 -21.22
N GLY A 87 -9.64 3.30 -20.66
CA GLY A 87 -10.93 3.07 -21.32
C GLY A 87 -11.70 4.36 -21.69
N ASN A 88 -11.50 5.45 -20.95
CA ASN A 88 -12.13 6.75 -21.23
C ASN A 88 -11.33 7.64 -22.19
N GLY A 89 -10.23 7.15 -22.79
CA GLY A 89 -9.36 7.93 -23.68
C GLY A 89 -8.64 9.10 -22.99
N GLN A 90 -8.60 9.13 -21.65
CA GLN A 90 -7.94 10.22 -20.92
C GLN A 90 -6.41 10.11 -21.02
N PHE A 91 -5.90 8.90 -21.27
CA PHE A 91 -4.47 8.67 -21.45
C PHE A 91 -3.92 9.36 -22.71
N ASP A 92 -4.68 9.44 -23.80
CA ASP A 92 -4.29 10.19 -25.01
C ASP A 92 -4.00 11.67 -24.72
N ARG A 93 -4.80 12.28 -23.83
CA ARG A 93 -4.57 13.66 -23.37
C ARG A 93 -3.30 13.80 -22.53
N MET A 94 -2.86 12.74 -21.84
CA MET A 94 -1.62 12.76 -21.06
C MET A 94 -0.39 12.64 -21.97
N LEU A 95 -0.50 11.94 -23.10
CA LEU A 95 0.59 11.75 -24.06
C LEU A 95 1.03 13.07 -24.74
N VAL A 96 0.08 13.98 -25.00
CA VAL A 96 0.36 15.27 -25.66
C VAL A 96 0.90 16.35 -24.72
N ARG A 97 0.86 16.12 -23.40
CA ARG A 97 1.35 17.10 -22.41
C ARG A 97 2.87 17.00 -22.25
N PRO A 98 3.61 18.12 -22.19
CA PRO A 98 5.08 18.13 -22.06
C PRO A 98 5.51 17.84 -20.61
N CYS A 99 5.08 16.72 -20.05
CA CYS A 99 5.38 16.28 -18.70
C CYS A 99 5.60 14.76 -18.69
N ASN A 100 6.45 14.27 -17.77
CA ASN A 100 6.66 12.83 -17.64
C ASN A 100 5.34 12.10 -17.34
N ILE A 101 4.98 11.13 -18.18
CA ILE A 101 3.71 10.38 -18.10
C ILE A 101 3.55 9.69 -16.74
N LEU A 102 4.62 9.09 -16.18
CA LEU A 102 4.56 8.46 -14.86
C LEU A 102 4.11 9.46 -13.79
N PHE A 103 4.69 10.65 -13.83
CA PHE A 103 4.35 11.72 -12.90
C PHE A 103 2.94 12.25 -13.14
N GLN A 104 2.51 12.35 -14.40
CA GLN A 104 1.14 12.76 -14.73
C GLN A 104 0.10 11.78 -14.19
N VAL A 105 0.32 10.47 -14.36
CA VAL A 105 -0.58 9.43 -13.85
C VAL A 105 -0.55 9.42 -12.33
N PHE A 106 0.63 9.48 -11.70
CA PHE A 106 0.77 9.54 -10.24
C PHE A 106 0.02 10.74 -9.64
N ALA A 107 0.16 11.92 -10.24
CA ALA A 107 -0.50 13.15 -9.77
C ALA A 107 -1.96 13.30 -10.27
N SER A 108 -2.45 12.38 -11.10
CA SER A 108 -3.75 12.50 -11.77
C SER A 108 -4.90 12.45 -10.78
N THR A 109 -4.76 11.68 -9.70
CA THR A 109 -5.75 11.54 -8.63
C THR A 109 -5.06 11.30 -7.30
N VAL A 110 -5.48 12.05 -6.30
CA VAL A 110 -5.08 11.89 -4.90
C VAL A 110 -6.38 11.79 -4.10
N ASP A 111 -6.56 10.70 -3.36
CA ASP A 111 -7.80 10.46 -2.61
C ASP A 111 -7.57 10.70 -1.11
N ILE A 112 -7.98 11.88 -0.64
CA ILE A 112 -7.75 12.30 0.75
C ILE A 112 -8.79 11.66 1.68
N THR A 113 -9.88 11.11 1.15
CA THR A 113 -10.86 10.38 1.97
C THR A 113 -10.25 9.16 2.66
N ARG A 114 -9.16 8.60 2.10
CA ARG A 114 -8.38 7.48 2.66
C ARG A 114 -7.64 7.84 3.94
N PHE A 115 -7.49 9.12 4.29
CA PHE A 115 -6.90 9.54 5.55
C PHE A 115 -7.67 9.02 6.78
N GLY A 116 -8.96 8.71 6.66
CA GLY A 116 -9.70 8.05 7.75
C GLY A 116 -9.08 6.71 8.14
N ARG A 117 -8.63 5.93 7.17
CA ARG A 117 -7.94 4.65 7.39
C ARG A 117 -6.52 4.86 7.92
N VAL A 118 -5.79 5.88 7.44
CA VAL A 118 -4.48 6.28 7.96
C VAL A 118 -4.57 6.63 9.44
N ALA A 119 -5.56 7.43 9.83
CA ALA A 119 -5.77 7.86 11.21
C ALA A 119 -6.04 6.65 12.13
N VAL A 120 -6.91 5.73 11.73
CA VAL A 120 -7.17 4.51 12.52
C VAL A 120 -5.92 3.65 12.63
N SER A 121 -5.18 3.46 11.53
CA SER A 121 -3.94 2.67 11.54
C SER A 121 -2.89 3.29 12.46
N LEU A 122 -2.77 4.62 12.47
CA LEU A 122 -1.88 5.36 13.36
C LEU A 122 -2.28 5.23 14.83
N VAL A 123 -3.56 5.38 15.15
CA VAL A 123 -4.07 5.21 16.52
C VAL A 123 -3.75 3.81 17.02
N VAL A 124 -4.07 2.77 16.24
CA VAL A 124 -3.78 1.38 16.61
C VAL A 124 -2.28 1.14 16.77
N LEU A 125 -1.44 1.70 15.88
CA LEU A 125 0.00 1.61 16.00
C LEU A 125 0.49 2.23 17.32
N ILE A 126 0.06 3.45 17.65
CA ILE A 126 0.45 4.12 18.90
C ILE A 126 0.06 3.27 20.12
N PHE A 127 -1.17 2.76 20.16
CA PHE A 127 -1.63 1.88 21.25
C PHE A 127 -0.81 0.59 21.35
N ALA A 128 -0.47 -0.03 20.21
CA ALA A 128 0.29 -1.27 20.20
C ALA A 128 1.73 -1.07 20.69
N ILE A 129 2.38 0.02 20.28
CA ILE A 129 3.76 0.36 20.69
C ILE A 129 3.87 0.61 22.18
N GLN A 130 2.84 1.15 22.84
CA GLN A 130 2.84 1.35 24.29
C GLN A 130 2.97 0.04 25.08
N SER A 131 2.57 -1.08 24.47
CA SER A 131 2.58 -2.40 25.10
C SER A 131 3.78 -3.25 24.70
N VAL A 132 4.67 -2.76 23.83
CA VAL A 132 5.81 -3.52 23.30
C VAL A 132 7.08 -2.69 23.28
N THR A 133 8.21 -3.28 23.66
CA THR A 133 9.51 -2.62 23.52
C THR A 133 9.94 -2.62 22.05
N ILE A 134 10.12 -1.42 21.49
CA ILE A 134 10.60 -1.23 20.12
C ILE A 134 12.07 -0.86 20.12
N THR A 135 12.86 -1.60 19.33
CA THR A 135 14.31 -1.37 19.22
C THR A 135 14.65 -0.09 18.47
N SER A 136 13.86 0.31 17.46
CA SER A 136 14.12 1.50 16.66
C SER A 136 12.87 2.07 15.98
N TYR A 137 12.53 3.31 16.31
CA TYR A 137 11.47 4.06 15.61
C TYR A 137 11.85 4.38 14.16
N LEU A 138 13.14 4.50 13.85
CA LEU A 138 13.62 4.72 12.48
C LEU A 138 13.35 3.48 11.61
N LEU A 139 13.55 2.28 12.16
CA LEU A 139 13.21 1.03 11.48
C LEU A 139 11.71 0.96 11.21
N LEU A 140 10.87 1.24 12.21
CA LEU A 140 9.42 1.30 12.05
C LEU A 140 9.00 2.26 10.93
N LEU A 141 9.57 3.47 10.89
CA LEU A 141 9.29 4.44 9.82
C LEU A 141 9.73 3.91 8.45
N SER A 142 10.89 3.24 8.38
CA SER A 142 11.37 2.62 7.16
C SER A 142 10.47 1.49 6.66
N MET A 143 9.87 0.71 7.56
CA MET A 143 8.89 -0.34 7.23
C MET A 143 7.64 0.27 6.57
N ILE A 144 7.12 1.35 7.14
CA ILE A 144 5.94 2.05 6.58
C ILE A 144 6.28 2.68 5.22
N ALA A 145 7.41 3.38 5.12
CA ALA A 145 7.81 4.07 3.89
C ALA A 145 8.09 3.08 2.74
N SER A 146 8.82 2.00 3.01
CA SER A 146 9.10 0.96 2.02
C SER A 146 7.85 0.19 1.63
N GLY A 147 6.99 -0.17 2.59
CA GLY A 147 5.69 -0.79 2.29
C GLY A 147 4.80 0.09 1.41
N MET A 148 4.75 1.40 1.67
CA MET A 148 4.02 2.35 0.82
C MET A 148 4.55 2.31 -0.62
N ILE A 149 5.88 2.31 -0.80
CA ILE A 149 6.51 2.24 -2.13
C ILE A 149 6.19 0.91 -2.82
N VAL A 150 6.24 -0.22 -2.10
CA VAL A 150 5.91 -1.55 -2.63
C VAL A 150 4.46 -1.61 -3.12
N PHE A 151 3.50 -1.10 -2.36
CA PHE A 151 2.10 -1.03 -2.80
C PHE A 151 1.91 -0.09 -4.00
N ILE A 152 2.59 1.06 -4.05
CA ILE A 152 2.59 1.92 -5.24
C ILE A 152 3.15 1.18 -6.45
N CYS A 153 4.21 0.38 -6.27
CA CYS A 153 4.75 -0.44 -7.35
C CYS A 153 3.72 -1.45 -7.86
N LEU A 154 2.98 -2.12 -6.97
CA LEU A 154 1.89 -3.01 -7.35
C LEU A 154 0.81 -2.28 -8.18
N PHE A 155 0.41 -1.08 -7.78
CA PHE A 155 -0.54 -0.27 -8.57
C PHE A 155 0.03 0.09 -9.95
N ILE A 156 1.32 0.44 -10.04
CA ILE A 156 1.96 0.73 -11.33
C ILE A 156 1.99 -0.50 -12.22
N ILE A 157 2.30 -1.69 -11.69
CA ILE A 157 2.27 -2.94 -12.46
C ILE A 157 0.84 -3.23 -12.93
N TYR A 158 -0.17 -3.07 -12.07
CA TYR A 158 -1.57 -3.22 -12.44
C TYR A 158 -1.97 -2.29 -13.60
N GLY A 159 -1.63 -1.00 -13.49
CA GLY A 159 -1.85 -0.03 -14.57
C GLY A 159 -1.07 -0.37 -15.85
N ALA A 160 0.16 -0.86 -15.73
CA ALA A 160 0.98 -1.25 -16.87
C ALA A 160 0.42 -2.48 -17.60
N LEU A 161 -0.10 -3.47 -16.88
CA LEU A 161 -0.72 -4.65 -17.47
C LEU A 161 -2.02 -4.33 -18.22
N SER A 162 -2.71 -3.26 -17.81
CA SER A 162 -3.91 -2.76 -18.48
C SER A 162 -3.64 -2.25 -19.91
N PHE A 163 -2.38 -2.08 -20.31
CA PHE A 163 -2.02 -1.81 -21.70
C PHE A 163 -2.08 -3.06 -22.60
N PHE A 164 -1.98 -4.25 -22.02
CA PHE A 164 -1.94 -5.51 -22.76
C PHE A 164 -3.28 -6.23 -22.82
N THR A 165 -4.15 -6.02 -21.83
CA THR A 165 -5.49 -6.62 -21.78
C THR A 165 -6.54 -5.59 -21.43
N THR A 166 -7.73 -5.77 -22.01
CA THR A 166 -8.95 -5.04 -21.67
C THR A 166 -9.78 -5.76 -20.59
N GLU A 167 -9.43 -7.00 -20.26
CA GLU A 167 -10.11 -7.77 -19.21
C GLU A 167 -9.72 -7.30 -17.81
N SER A 168 -10.60 -7.54 -16.83
CA SER A 168 -10.32 -7.21 -15.44
C SER A 168 -9.17 -8.08 -14.91
N LEU A 169 -8.11 -7.42 -14.44
CA LEU A 169 -6.94 -8.07 -13.85
C LEU A 169 -7.21 -8.41 -12.37
N GLU A 170 -8.24 -9.21 -12.10
CA GLU A 170 -8.70 -9.53 -10.73
C GLU A 170 -7.59 -10.15 -9.86
N PHE A 171 -6.65 -10.87 -10.45
CA PHE A 171 -5.53 -11.45 -9.71
C PHE A 171 -4.63 -10.36 -9.08
N MET A 172 -4.60 -9.15 -9.63
CA MET A 172 -3.87 -8.03 -9.02
C MET A 172 -4.54 -7.53 -7.75
N ASN A 173 -5.87 -7.59 -7.67
CA ASN A 173 -6.61 -7.28 -6.44
C ASN A 173 -6.23 -8.25 -5.31
N ILE A 174 -5.90 -9.50 -5.64
CA ILE A 174 -5.36 -10.47 -4.66
C ILE A 174 -4.01 -10.01 -4.12
N LEU A 175 -3.15 -9.44 -4.96
CA LEU A 175 -1.82 -8.97 -4.52
C LEU A 175 -1.90 -7.65 -3.73
N THR A 176 -2.83 -6.76 -4.08
CA THR A 176 -3.02 -5.46 -3.41
C THR A 176 -3.91 -5.58 -2.18
N ASP A 177 -5.21 -5.77 -2.36
CA ASP A 177 -6.18 -5.89 -1.28
C ASP A 177 -5.96 -7.15 -0.45
N GLY A 178 -5.66 -8.29 -1.11
CA GLY A 178 -5.27 -9.49 -0.38
C GLY A 178 -3.97 -9.29 0.40
N GLY A 179 -2.97 -8.62 -0.16
CA GLY A 179 -1.75 -8.25 0.55
C GLY A 179 -1.99 -7.40 1.81
N ARG A 180 -2.93 -6.44 1.72
CA ARG A 180 -3.38 -5.64 2.87
C ARG A 180 -4.12 -6.49 3.92
N GLU A 181 -5.02 -7.36 3.49
CA GLU A 181 -5.82 -8.20 4.39
C GLU A 181 -4.97 -9.26 5.09
N PHE A 182 -4.08 -9.94 4.35
CA PHE A 182 -3.15 -10.91 4.90
C PHE A 182 -2.10 -10.27 5.80
N GLY A 183 -1.65 -9.06 5.47
CA GLY A 183 -0.64 -8.35 6.27
C GLY A 183 -1.15 -7.81 7.60
N LYS A 184 -2.43 -8.02 7.97
CA LYS A 184 -2.95 -7.70 9.30
C LYS A 184 -2.37 -8.60 10.40
N VAL A 185 -1.87 -9.77 10.03
CA VAL A 185 -1.10 -10.68 10.88
C VAL A 185 0.31 -10.86 10.29
N PRO A 186 1.30 -11.34 11.06
CA PRO A 186 2.62 -11.64 10.52
C PRO A 186 2.53 -12.61 9.33
N PHE A 187 3.19 -12.31 8.21
CA PHE A 187 3.07 -13.13 7.00
C PHE A 187 3.51 -14.59 7.17
N SER A 188 4.30 -14.91 8.21
CA SER A 188 4.63 -16.29 8.58
C SER A 188 3.40 -17.14 8.94
N PHE A 189 2.28 -16.52 9.30
CA PHE A 189 1.02 -17.20 9.62
C PHE A 189 0.50 -18.08 8.48
N TYR A 190 0.75 -17.67 7.22
CA TYR A 190 0.25 -18.36 6.03
C TYR A 190 1.15 -19.51 5.55
N GLY A 191 2.18 -19.86 6.34
CA GLY A 191 3.11 -20.94 6.03
C GLY A 191 4.28 -20.52 5.14
N GLN A 192 5.28 -21.40 5.07
CA GLN A 192 6.58 -21.09 4.49
C GLN A 192 6.54 -20.79 2.99
N HIS A 193 5.64 -21.44 2.24
CA HIS A 193 5.52 -21.25 0.79
C HIS A 193 4.98 -19.85 0.45
N VAL A 194 3.90 -19.44 1.12
CA VAL A 194 3.33 -18.10 0.97
C VAL A 194 4.35 -17.05 1.42
N LEU A 195 5.02 -17.28 2.55
CA LEU A 195 6.06 -16.37 3.02
C LEU A 195 7.16 -16.19 1.97
N ARG A 196 7.71 -17.26 1.39
CA ARG A 196 8.74 -17.17 0.34
C ARG A 196 8.25 -16.41 -0.90
N PHE A 197 7.01 -16.65 -1.33
CA PHE A 197 6.41 -15.90 -2.44
C PHE A 197 6.36 -14.39 -2.12
N LEU A 198 5.90 -14.04 -0.92
CA LEU A 198 5.84 -12.66 -0.45
C LEU A 198 7.21 -12.04 -0.17
N THR A 199 8.26 -12.83 0.00
CA THR A 199 9.64 -12.35 0.13
C THR A 199 10.27 -12.06 -1.23
N TYR A 200 10.20 -13.02 -2.16
CA TYR A 200 11.01 -13.00 -3.37
C TYR A 200 10.27 -12.45 -4.60
N VAL A 201 8.94 -12.54 -4.64
CA VAL A 201 8.14 -12.13 -5.81
C VAL A 201 7.52 -10.75 -5.62
N VAL A 202 6.87 -10.49 -4.48
CA VAL A 202 6.13 -9.22 -4.21
C VAL A 202 6.77 -8.31 -3.13
N PRO A 203 7.93 -8.69 -2.59
CA PRO A 203 8.50 -8.17 -1.33
C PRO A 203 7.59 -7.70 -0.16
N LEU A 204 6.34 -8.16 0.01
CA LEU A 204 5.52 -7.77 1.17
C LEU A 204 6.13 -8.19 2.51
N ALA A 205 6.74 -9.39 2.56
CA ALA A 205 7.39 -9.89 3.77
C ALA A 205 8.65 -9.08 4.13
N CYS A 206 9.28 -8.43 3.16
CA CYS A 206 10.53 -7.67 3.35
C CYS A 206 10.32 -6.38 4.15
N PHE A 207 9.17 -5.72 4.05
CA PHE A 207 8.91 -4.53 4.88
C PHE A 207 8.12 -4.85 6.17
N GLN A 208 7.47 -6.02 6.25
CA GLN A 208 6.64 -6.40 7.39
C GLN A 208 7.33 -7.44 8.28
N TYR A 209 7.45 -8.68 7.79
CA TYR A 209 7.79 -9.83 8.62
C TYR A 209 9.23 -9.77 9.14
N TYR A 210 10.19 -9.74 8.23
CA TYR A 210 11.62 -9.76 8.59
C TYR A 210 12.04 -8.59 9.50
N PRO A 211 11.77 -7.33 9.16
CA PRO A 211 12.14 -6.21 10.04
C PRO A 211 11.36 -6.23 11.35
N SER A 212 10.12 -6.75 11.39
CA SER A 212 9.37 -6.89 12.65
C SER A 212 10.04 -7.85 13.64
N LEU A 213 10.71 -8.90 13.16
CA LEU A 213 11.47 -9.80 14.04
C LEU A 213 12.59 -9.04 14.79
N PHE A 214 13.28 -8.13 14.11
CA PHE A 214 14.32 -7.31 14.74
C PHE A 214 13.73 -6.16 15.57
N LEU A 215 12.66 -5.54 15.08
CA LEU A 215 11.97 -4.43 15.73
C LEU A 215 11.45 -4.82 17.12
N LEU A 216 10.90 -6.04 17.23
CA LEU A 216 10.25 -6.58 18.42
C LEU A 216 11.22 -7.43 19.28
N GLY A 217 12.52 -7.40 18.98
CA GLY A 217 13.54 -8.12 19.76
C GLY A 217 13.51 -9.65 19.65
N LYS A 218 12.78 -10.22 18.67
CA LYS A 218 12.73 -11.67 18.41
C LYS A 218 14.01 -12.21 17.75
N THR A 219 14.83 -11.33 17.18
CA THR A 219 16.16 -11.67 16.64
C THR A 219 17.14 -10.54 16.88
N THR A 220 18.41 -10.89 17.09
CA THR A 220 19.53 -9.94 17.21
C THR A 220 20.25 -9.70 15.89
N THR A 221 19.84 -10.38 14.81
CA THR A 221 20.52 -10.30 13.52
C THR A 221 20.16 -9.00 12.81
N ILE A 222 21.12 -8.07 12.76
CA ILE A 222 20.99 -6.75 12.12
C ILE A 222 20.57 -6.84 10.64
N GLY A 223 20.92 -7.91 9.94
CA GLY A 223 20.53 -8.12 8.55
C GLY A 223 19.02 -8.02 8.31
N TYR A 224 18.18 -8.40 9.28
CA TYR A 224 16.73 -8.28 9.18
C TYR A 224 16.23 -6.84 9.15
N ALA A 225 16.96 -5.90 9.75
CA ALA A 225 16.63 -4.47 9.73
C ALA A 225 16.84 -3.83 8.34
N LEU A 226 17.60 -4.48 7.44
CA LEU A 226 17.88 -3.98 6.09
C LEU A 226 16.83 -4.40 5.05
N TYR A 227 15.95 -5.35 5.37
CA TYR A 227 14.93 -5.84 4.44
C TYR A 227 13.96 -4.77 3.90
N PRO A 228 13.54 -3.75 4.68
CA PRO A 228 12.81 -2.60 4.14
C PRO A 228 13.50 -1.96 2.94
N LEU A 229 14.83 -1.81 2.99
CA LEU A 229 15.61 -1.26 1.87
C LEU A 229 15.70 -2.24 0.71
N LEU A 230 15.83 -3.54 0.98
CA LEU A 230 15.83 -4.57 -0.06
C LEU A 230 14.51 -4.61 -0.83
N SER A 231 13.38 -4.33 -0.17
CA SER A 231 12.07 -4.28 -0.83
C SER A 231 12.00 -3.20 -1.94
N LEU A 232 12.82 -2.15 -1.84
CA LEU A 232 12.90 -1.06 -2.84
C LEU A 232 13.46 -1.52 -4.18
N ILE A 233 14.17 -2.66 -4.23
CA ILE A 233 14.64 -3.29 -5.48
C ILE A 233 13.46 -3.60 -6.40
N PHE A 234 12.26 -3.79 -5.85
CA PHE A 234 11.02 -4.03 -6.61
C PHE A 234 10.61 -2.87 -7.53
N MET A 235 11.15 -1.66 -7.33
CA MET A 235 10.95 -0.55 -8.27
C MET A 235 11.57 -0.84 -9.65
N ILE A 236 12.63 -1.64 -9.72
CA ILE A 236 13.34 -1.96 -10.96
C ILE A 236 12.44 -2.72 -11.95
N PRO A 237 11.90 -3.93 -11.62
CA PRO A 237 11.00 -4.63 -12.53
C PRO A 237 9.74 -3.82 -12.83
N THR A 238 9.21 -3.10 -11.84
CA THR A 238 8.04 -2.21 -12.00
C THR A 238 8.27 -1.18 -13.11
N TYR A 239 9.42 -0.52 -13.11
CA TYR A 239 9.77 0.48 -14.12
C TYR A 239 9.87 -0.13 -15.53
N PHE A 240 10.47 -1.31 -15.66
CA PHE A 240 10.57 -2.00 -16.95
C PHE A 240 9.20 -2.44 -17.47
N ILE A 241 8.35 -3.04 -16.62
CA ILE A 241 6.99 -3.44 -17.00
C ILE A 241 6.20 -2.22 -17.46
N TRP A 242 6.33 -1.08 -16.77
CA TRP A 242 5.67 0.16 -17.18
C TRP A 242 6.16 0.68 -18.54
N ILE A 243 7.47 0.68 -18.80
CA ILE A 243 7.99 1.08 -20.12
C ILE A 243 7.48 0.14 -21.21
N MET A 244 7.50 -1.16 -20.97
CA MET A 244 7.02 -2.16 -21.92
C MET A 244 5.53 -1.98 -22.22
N GLY A 245 4.71 -1.82 -21.19
CA GLY A 245 3.27 -1.57 -21.34
C GLY A 245 2.97 -0.32 -22.16
N ARG A 246 3.65 0.80 -21.86
CA ARG A 246 3.47 2.04 -22.64
C ARG A 246 3.76 1.88 -24.13
N ARG A 247 4.75 1.06 -24.51
CA ARG A 247 5.08 0.81 -25.92
C ARG A 247 4.00 0.01 -26.65
N HIS A 248 3.17 -0.72 -25.92
CA HIS A 248 2.09 -1.54 -26.46
C HIS A 248 0.75 -0.80 -26.54
N TYR A 249 0.68 0.42 -26.01
CA TYR A 249 -0.56 1.19 -25.99
C TYR A 249 -1.09 1.47 -27.41
N ARG A 250 -2.38 1.19 -27.61
CA ARG A 250 -3.14 1.58 -28.79
C ARG A 250 -4.29 2.49 -28.36
N SER A 251 -4.53 3.56 -29.10
CA SER A 251 -5.59 4.53 -28.77
C SER A 251 -6.96 3.85 -28.86
N THR A 252 -7.88 4.24 -27.97
CA THR A 252 -9.24 3.70 -27.88
C THR A 252 -10.16 4.10 -29.05
N GLY A 253 -9.61 4.72 -30.10
CA GLY A 253 -10.33 5.15 -31.30
C GLY A 253 -9.90 4.46 -32.61
N SER A 254 -9.15 3.35 -32.55
CA SER A 254 -8.71 2.55 -33.70
C SER A 254 -9.25 1.12 -33.66
#